data_AF-A0A369CIY8-F1
#
_entry.id   AF-A0A369CIY8-F1
#
_cell.length_a   1.000
_cell.length_b   1.000
_cell.length_c   1.000
_cell.angle_alpha   90.00
_cell.angle_beta   90.00
_cell.angle_gamma   90.00
#
_symmetry.space_group_name_H-M   'P 1'
#
loop_
_entity.id
_entity.type
_entity.pdbx_description
1 polymer ?
#
loop_
_entity_poly.entity_id
_entity_poly.type
_entity_poly.pdbx_seq_one_letter_code
_entity_poly.pdbx_strand_id
1 'polypeptide(L)'
;MSPVGECITAFIFGSVVGLLVQRSRFCNTAALRDAMLFKTYRNTKALLVAMMILTLGFTTFLTFGDGKPLHFDVGLNQVMGLFLFGIGMVLAGACTVSTWVKAGEGNIGAVWALLFTFIGMFLFSLLWSFSYWPPAPGTMSGEPNLAGLQLGYANAATLQEKTGIPAVVFGLVQFAVLLAIYRAIRRKETAAEHAKAPAGQGAGAASAGAVASRND
;
A
#
# COMPACT_ATOMS: atom_id res chain seq x y z
N MET A 1 -8.51 24.05 -14.25
CA MET A 1 -7.32 24.79 -13.75
C MET A 1 -6.40 25.04 -14.94
N SER A 2 -5.46 25.99 -14.88
CA SER A 2 -4.46 26.12 -15.95
C SER A 2 -3.50 24.93 -15.92
N PRO A 3 -3.04 24.38 -17.07
CA PRO A 3 -2.13 23.23 -17.10
C PRO A 3 -0.85 23.45 -16.29
N VAL A 4 -0.36 24.70 -16.29
CA VAL A 4 0.82 25.11 -15.50
C VAL A 4 0.55 25.04 -14.00
N GLY A 5 -0.65 25.43 -13.55
CA GLY A 5 -1.03 25.34 -12.14
C GLY A 5 -1.12 23.90 -11.64
N GLU A 6 -1.60 22.97 -12.47
CA GLU A 6 -1.64 21.54 -12.15
C GLU A 6 -0.23 20.96 -12.01
N CYS A 7 0.69 21.28 -12.94
CA CYS A 7 2.09 20.85 -12.87
C CYS A 7 2.80 21.35 -11.61
N ILE A 8 2.61 22.63 -11.23
CA ILE A 8 3.22 23.20 -10.03
C ILE A 8 2.68 22.52 -8.78
N THR A 9 1.36 22.30 -8.71
CA THR A 9 0.73 21.63 -7.57
C THR A 9 1.23 20.19 -7.43
N ALA A 10 1.33 19.45 -8.55
CA ALA A 10 1.88 18.10 -8.57
C ALA A 10 3.36 18.07 -8.15
N PHE A 11 4.15 19.06 -8.56
CA PHE A 11 5.56 19.14 -8.20
C PHE A 11 5.77 19.42 -6.70
N ILE A 12 5.01 20.37 -6.13
CA ILE A 12 5.04 20.67 -4.70
C ILE A 12 4.59 19.44 -3.91
N PHE A 13 3.46 18.84 -4.29
CA PHE A 13 2.94 17.65 -3.62
C PHE A 13 3.93 16.48 -3.69
N GLY A 14 4.48 16.19 -4.88
CA GLY A 14 5.49 15.15 -5.07
C GLY A 14 6.75 15.38 -4.25
N SER A 15 7.21 16.62 -4.15
CA SER A 15 8.39 16.99 -3.34
C SER A 15 8.14 16.78 -1.84
N VAL A 16 6.98 17.20 -1.33
CA VAL A 16 6.60 17.01 0.07
C VAL A 16 6.47 15.52 0.40
N VAL A 17 5.76 14.76 -0.45
CA VAL A 17 5.62 13.30 -0.27
C VAL A 17 6.99 12.62 -0.32
N GLY A 18 7.86 12.99 -1.26
CA GLY A 18 9.21 12.47 -1.37
C GLY A 18 10.04 12.67 -0.10
N LEU A 19 10.03 13.88 0.47
CA LEU A 19 10.70 14.20 1.73
C LEU A 19 10.17 13.37 2.91
N LEU A 20 8.84 13.19 2.99
CA LEU A 20 8.21 12.38 4.04
C LEU A 20 8.60 10.90 3.93
N VAL A 21 8.63 10.35 2.72
CA VAL A 21 9.03 8.95 2.47
C VAL A 21 10.52 8.75 2.77
N GLN A 22 11.37 9.74 2.43
CA GLN A 22 12.80 9.71 2.76
C GLN A 22 13.04 9.65 4.26
N ARG A 23 12.36 10.50 5.05
CA ARG A 23 12.50 10.51 6.51
C ARG A 23 11.93 9.27 7.19
N SER A 24 10.86 8.69 6.64
CA SER A 24 10.20 7.52 7.21
C SER A 24 10.86 6.19 6.85
N ARG A 25 11.83 6.17 5.91
CA ARG A 25 12.47 4.96 5.37
C ARG A 25 11.44 3.88 5.02
N PHE A 26 10.34 4.30 4.42
CA PHE A 26 9.17 3.47 4.22
C PHE A 26 9.41 2.45 3.10
N CYS A 27 9.28 1.16 3.42
CA CYS A 27 9.36 0.08 2.45
C CYS A 27 8.23 -0.91 2.72
N ASN A 28 7.29 -1.03 1.76
CA ASN A 28 6.12 -1.90 1.90
C ASN A 28 6.53 -3.37 2.10
N THR A 29 7.51 -3.84 1.32
CA THR A 29 8.04 -5.21 1.43
C THR A 29 8.71 -5.46 2.79
N ALA A 30 9.47 -4.49 3.31
CA ALA A 30 10.06 -4.60 4.64
C ALA A 30 8.97 -4.60 5.74
N ALA A 31 7.92 -3.79 5.59
CA ALA A 31 6.81 -3.76 6.54
C ALA A 31 6.10 -5.11 6.65
N LEU A 32 5.96 -5.85 5.55
CA LEU A 32 5.40 -7.20 5.55
C LEU A 32 6.38 -8.24 6.11
N ARG A 33 7.65 -8.20 5.68
CA ARG A 33 8.69 -9.09 6.19
C ARG A 33 8.89 -8.94 7.70
N ASP A 34 8.95 -7.71 8.21
CA ASP A 34 9.19 -7.43 9.62
C ASP A 34 7.99 -7.82 10.50
N ALA A 35 6.76 -7.74 9.96
CA ALA A 35 5.56 -8.25 10.62
C ALA A 35 5.58 -9.78 10.76
N MET A 36 5.98 -10.49 9.70
CA MET A 36 5.99 -11.96 9.65
C MET A 36 7.17 -12.56 10.44
N LEU A 37 8.38 -12.03 10.24
CA LEU A 37 9.61 -12.63 10.75
C LEU A 37 9.99 -12.12 12.13
N PHE A 38 9.89 -10.81 12.37
CA PHE A 38 10.36 -10.17 13.60
C PHE A 38 9.23 -9.80 14.56
N LYS A 39 7.97 -10.03 14.18
CA LYS A 39 6.76 -9.57 14.92
C LYS A 39 6.85 -8.10 15.33
N THR A 40 7.54 -7.29 14.53
CA THR A 40 7.70 -5.85 14.78
C THR A 40 6.75 -5.11 13.87
N TYR A 41 5.74 -4.47 14.44
CA TYR A 41 4.63 -3.90 13.68
C TYR A 41 4.75 -2.40 13.41
N ARG A 42 5.91 -1.78 13.67
CA ARG A 42 6.09 -0.32 13.51
C ARG A 42 5.85 0.14 12.08
N ASN A 43 6.51 -0.49 11.11
CA ASN A 43 6.36 -0.17 9.69
C ASN A 43 5.00 -0.65 9.14
N THR A 44 4.51 -1.79 9.62
CA THR A 44 3.21 -2.37 9.24
C THR A 44 2.03 -1.50 9.68
N LYS A 45 2.09 -0.92 10.89
CA LYS A 45 1.08 0.02 11.39
C LYS A 45 1.03 1.28 10.52
N ALA A 46 2.19 1.83 10.14
CA ALA A 46 2.26 2.99 9.25
C ALA A 46 1.66 2.67 7.86
N LEU A 47 1.94 1.47 7.31
CA LEU A 47 1.33 1.00 6.07
C LEU A 47 -0.19 0.89 6.16
N LEU A 48 -0.71 0.25 7.20
CA LEU A 48 -2.16 0.09 7.40
C LEU A 48 -2.86 1.46 7.49
N VAL A 49 -2.27 2.41 8.22
CA VAL A 49 -2.80 3.77 8.34
C VAL A 49 -2.78 4.50 7.00
N ALA A 50 -1.68 4.40 6.25
CA ALA A 50 -1.59 4.99 4.91
C ALA A 50 -2.67 4.40 3.99
N MET A 51 -2.85 3.08 3.97
CA MET A 51 -3.91 2.42 3.18
C MET A 51 -5.30 2.91 3.59
N MET A 52 -5.58 3.04 4.89
CA MET A 52 -6.85 3.56 5.38
C MET A 52 -7.12 4.99 4.89
N ILE A 53 -6.13 5.88 4.98
CA ILE A 53 -6.25 7.28 4.52
C ILE A 53 -6.45 7.33 3.00
N LEU A 54 -5.68 6.55 2.23
CA LEU A 54 -5.79 6.51 0.77
C LEU A 54 -7.15 5.97 0.32
N THR A 55 -7.67 4.91 0.96
CA THR A 55 -8.99 4.36 0.66
C THR A 55 -10.09 5.40 0.91
N LEU A 56 -10.06 6.12 2.04
CA LEU A 56 -11.01 7.19 2.34
C LEU A 56 -10.87 8.36 1.35
N GLY A 57 -9.63 8.79 1.06
CA GLY A 57 -9.37 9.86 0.11
C GLY A 57 -9.93 9.53 -1.28
N PHE A 58 -9.60 8.36 -1.82
CA PHE A 58 -10.03 7.96 -3.15
C PHE A 58 -11.55 7.77 -3.26
N THR A 59 -12.18 7.16 -2.26
CA THR A 59 -13.65 6.98 -2.23
C THR A 59 -14.39 8.31 -2.12
N THR A 60 -13.83 9.26 -1.37
CA THR A 60 -14.35 10.64 -1.29
C THR A 60 -14.24 11.34 -2.65
N PHE A 61 -13.07 11.30 -3.29
CA PHE A 61 -12.86 11.89 -4.62
C PHE A 61 -13.78 11.30 -5.70
N LEU A 62 -14.04 9.99 -5.66
CA LEU A 62 -15.01 9.34 -6.57
C LEU A 62 -16.45 9.81 -6.33
N THR A 63 -16.82 10.10 -5.08
CA THR A 63 -18.18 10.53 -4.72
C THR A 63 -18.44 11.99 -5.11
N PHE A 64 -17.41 12.84 -5.04
CA PHE A 64 -17.50 14.26 -5.43
C PHE A 64 -17.31 14.49 -6.95
N GLY A 65 -17.06 13.45 -7.75
CA GLY A 65 -17.05 13.51 -9.21
C GLY A 65 -15.75 14.01 -9.87
N ASP A 66 -14.76 14.43 -9.08
CA ASP A 66 -13.45 14.90 -9.58
C ASP A 66 -12.43 13.75 -9.79
N GLY A 67 -12.73 12.55 -9.32
CA GLY A 67 -11.89 11.37 -9.57
C GLY A 67 -12.09 10.84 -10.99
N LYS A 68 -11.03 10.81 -11.80
CA LYS A 68 -11.01 10.05 -13.07
C LYS A 68 -10.57 8.61 -12.75
N PRO A 69 -11.47 7.63 -12.59
CA PRO A 69 -11.07 6.26 -12.32
C PRO A 69 -10.30 5.72 -13.54
N LEU A 70 -9.10 5.22 -13.30
CA LEU A 70 -8.36 4.46 -14.30
C LEU A 70 -8.94 3.04 -14.35
N HIS A 71 -9.39 2.63 -15.52
CA HIS A 71 -9.93 1.29 -15.76
C HIS A 71 -8.79 0.35 -16.10
N PHE A 72 -8.59 -0.67 -15.28
CA PHE A 72 -7.59 -1.70 -15.50
C PHE A 72 -8.27 -3.05 -15.51
N ASP A 73 -8.16 -3.76 -16.63
CA ASP A 73 -8.64 -5.12 -16.73
C ASP A 73 -7.76 -6.05 -15.91
N VAL A 74 -8.38 -6.70 -14.92
CA VAL A 74 -7.71 -7.66 -14.05
C VAL A 74 -7.97 -9.06 -14.58
N GLY A 75 -6.95 -9.67 -15.17
CA GLY A 75 -6.97 -11.06 -15.66
C GLY A 75 -5.77 -11.88 -15.17
N LEU A 76 -5.60 -13.09 -15.71
CA LEU A 76 -4.50 -13.99 -15.34
C LEU A 76 -3.10 -13.38 -15.57
N ASN A 77 -2.99 -12.52 -16.59
CA ASN A 77 -1.78 -11.78 -16.90
C ASN A 77 -1.31 -10.89 -15.73
N GLN A 78 -2.26 -10.33 -14.96
CA GLN A 78 -1.95 -9.50 -13.79
C GLN A 78 -1.34 -10.34 -12.67
N VAL A 79 -1.83 -11.57 -12.46
CA VAL A 79 -1.30 -12.48 -11.43
C VAL A 79 0.13 -12.89 -11.78
N MET A 80 0.38 -13.27 -13.04
CA MET A 80 1.73 -13.59 -13.51
C MET A 80 2.66 -12.39 -13.41
N GLY A 81 2.18 -11.20 -13.78
CA GLY A 81 2.92 -9.95 -13.67
C GLY A 81 3.29 -9.59 -12.22
N LEU A 82 2.35 -9.70 -11.28
CA LEU A 82 2.63 -9.46 -9.85
C LEU A 82 3.66 -10.44 -9.30
N PHE A 83 3.60 -11.71 -9.70
CA PHE A 83 4.56 -12.72 -9.26
C PHE A 83 5.98 -12.41 -9.77
N LEU A 84 6.12 -12.12 -11.07
CA LEU A 84 7.40 -11.76 -11.66
C LEU A 84 7.96 -10.45 -11.10
N PHE A 85 7.09 -9.45 -10.89
CA PHE A 85 7.45 -8.18 -10.24
C PHE A 85 7.93 -8.41 -8.80
N GLY A 86 7.29 -9.32 -8.07
CA GLY A 86 7.72 -9.74 -6.72
C GLY A 86 9.12 -10.33 -6.71
N ILE A 87 9.42 -11.25 -7.64
CA ILE A 87 10.76 -11.82 -7.81
C ILE A 87 11.78 -10.71 -8.09
N GLY A 88 11.45 -9.79 -9.01
CA GLY A 88 12.30 -8.64 -9.33
C GLY A 88 12.59 -7.76 -8.10
N MET A 89 11.59 -7.49 -7.26
CA MET A 89 11.76 -6.71 -6.02
C MET A 89 12.71 -7.40 -5.02
N VAL A 90 12.69 -8.74 -4.93
CA VAL A 90 13.60 -9.48 -4.06
C VAL A 90 15.03 -9.40 -4.59
N LEU A 91 15.23 -9.59 -5.90
CA LEU A 91 16.54 -9.50 -6.54
C LEU A 91 17.14 -8.08 -6.46
N ALA A 92 16.31 -7.05 -6.60
CA ALA A 92 16.74 -5.65 -6.48
C ALA A 92 16.98 -5.21 -5.02
N GLY A 93 16.50 -5.98 -4.03
CA GLY A 93 16.65 -5.66 -2.60
C GLY A 93 15.89 -4.41 -2.14
N ALA A 94 14.92 -3.94 -2.92
CA ALA A 94 14.13 -2.74 -2.64
C ALA A 94 12.75 -2.79 -3.33
N CYS A 95 11.73 -2.19 -2.69
CA CYS A 95 10.46 -1.92 -3.36
C CYS A 95 10.58 -0.65 -4.21
N THR A 96 9.77 -0.52 -5.26
CA THR A 96 9.81 0.60 -6.21
C THR A 96 9.84 1.98 -5.53
N VAL A 97 8.97 2.20 -4.55
CA VAL A 97 8.93 3.45 -3.76
C VAL A 97 10.26 3.73 -3.07
N SER A 98 10.84 2.72 -2.42
CA SER A 98 12.13 2.87 -1.75
C SER A 98 13.31 3.01 -2.72
N THR A 99 13.20 2.47 -3.94
CA THR A 99 14.22 2.63 -4.98
C THR A 99 14.32 4.08 -5.44
N TRP A 100 13.20 4.77 -5.61
CA TRP A 100 13.17 6.21 -5.93
C TRP A 100 13.85 7.06 -4.85
N VAL A 101 13.55 6.78 -3.59
CA VAL A 101 14.17 7.50 -2.46
C VAL A 101 15.67 7.22 -2.36
N LYS A 102 16.08 5.95 -2.42
CA LYS A 102 17.50 5.58 -2.38
C LYS A 102 18.29 6.13 -3.56
N ALA A 103 17.68 6.20 -4.74
CA ALA A 103 18.28 6.85 -5.90
C ALA A 103 18.49 8.35 -5.64
N GLY A 104 17.52 9.03 -5.00
CA GLY A 104 17.66 10.42 -4.55
C GLY A 104 18.69 10.63 -3.43
N GLU A 105 18.95 9.62 -2.61
CA GLU A 105 20.04 9.62 -1.60
C GLU A 105 21.42 9.36 -2.21
N GLY A 106 21.53 9.09 -3.51
CA GLY A 106 22.79 8.83 -4.21
C GLY A 106 23.24 7.37 -4.18
N ASN A 107 22.37 6.42 -3.83
CA ASN A 107 22.71 5.00 -3.88
C ASN A 107 22.77 4.51 -5.33
N ILE A 108 23.99 4.32 -5.83
CA ILE A 108 24.27 3.86 -7.21
C ILE A 108 23.55 2.55 -7.52
N GLY A 109 23.47 1.61 -6.56
CA GLY A 109 22.76 0.35 -6.76
C GLY A 109 21.25 0.54 -6.99
N ALA A 110 20.63 1.51 -6.31
CA ALA A 110 19.22 1.85 -6.51
C ALA A 110 18.99 2.55 -7.86
N VAL A 111 19.94 3.39 -8.32
CA VAL A 111 19.89 4.01 -9.64
C VAL A 111 19.90 2.94 -10.74
N TRP A 112 20.79 1.95 -10.65
CA TRP A 112 20.81 0.83 -11.60
C TRP A 112 19.52 0.03 -11.59
N ALA A 113 18.99 -0.31 -10.41
CA ALA A 113 17.71 -1.01 -10.29
C ALA A 113 16.57 -0.22 -10.95
N LEU A 114 16.55 1.11 -10.79
CA LEU A 114 15.56 2.00 -11.38
C LEU A 114 15.69 2.04 -12.92
N LEU A 115 16.91 2.15 -13.45
CA LEU A 115 17.17 2.09 -14.89
C LEU A 115 16.71 0.76 -15.51
N PHE A 116 17.09 -0.37 -14.91
CA PHE A 116 16.68 -1.69 -15.41
C PHE A 116 15.17 -1.92 -15.29
N THR A 117 14.50 -1.30 -14.31
CA THR A 117 13.03 -1.34 -14.22
C THR A 117 12.39 -0.63 -15.43
N PHE A 118 12.88 0.55 -15.81
CA PHE A 118 12.37 1.26 -16.99
C PHE A 118 12.70 0.55 -18.29
N ILE A 119 13.92 0.03 -18.43
CA ILE A 119 14.35 -0.77 -19.58
C ILE A 119 13.46 -2.02 -19.70
N GLY A 120 13.26 -2.76 -18.62
CA GLY A 120 12.39 -3.93 -18.60
C GLY A 120 10.94 -3.61 -18.94
N MET A 121 10.38 -2.53 -18.40
CA MET A 121 9.02 -2.09 -18.71
C MET A 121 8.88 -1.68 -20.18
N PHE A 122 9.86 -0.98 -20.73
CA PHE A 122 9.88 -0.57 -22.13
C PHE A 122 10.05 -1.75 -23.08
N LEU A 123 11.01 -2.66 -22.82
CA LEU A 123 11.19 -3.88 -23.61
C LEU A 123 9.98 -4.79 -23.55
N PHE A 124 9.37 -4.97 -22.37
CA PHE A 124 8.17 -5.78 -22.24
C PHE A 124 7.00 -5.15 -23.01
N SER A 125 6.82 -3.83 -22.93
CA SER A 125 5.81 -3.12 -23.72
C SER A 125 6.04 -3.27 -25.23
N LEU A 126 7.29 -3.20 -25.69
CA LEU A 126 7.64 -3.42 -27.08
C LEU A 126 7.40 -4.87 -27.50
N LEU A 127 7.88 -5.84 -26.74
CA LEU A 127 7.75 -7.27 -27.03
C LEU A 127 6.28 -7.70 -27.05
N TRP A 128 5.48 -7.20 -26.11
CA TRP A 128 4.04 -7.40 -26.11
C TRP A 128 3.39 -6.74 -27.34
N SER A 129 3.82 -5.52 -27.69
CA SER A 129 3.36 -4.85 -28.90
C SER A 129 3.79 -5.55 -30.19
N PHE A 130 4.94 -6.22 -30.25
CA PHE A 130 5.37 -6.97 -31.44
C PHE A 130 4.73 -8.34 -31.52
N SER A 131 4.52 -9.01 -30.38
CA SER A 131 3.93 -10.35 -30.33
C SER A 131 2.41 -10.35 -30.44
N TYR A 132 1.73 -9.27 -30.03
CA TYR A 132 0.26 -9.16 -30.04
C TYR A 132 -0.27 -8.21 -31.14
N TRP A 133 0.55 -7.93 -32.16
CA TRP A 133 0.21 -7.10 -33.32
C TRP A 133 0.28 -7.97 -34.59
N PRO A 134 -0.83 -8.24 -35.30
CA PRO A 134 -2.16 -7.62 -35.28
C PRO A 134 -2.94 -7.94 -33.98
N PRO A 135 -3.88 -7.07 -33.54
CA PRO A 135 -4.65 -7.29 -32.32
C PRO A 135 -5.24 -8.69 -32.37
N ALA A 136 -4.85 -9.59 -31.47
CA ALA A 136 -5.29 -10.97 -31.56
C ALA A 136 -6.83 -10.98 -31.63
N PRO A 137 -7.44 -11.47 -32.74
CA PRO A 137 -8.90 -11.47 -32.90
C PRO A 137 -9.61 -12.27 -31.79
N GLY A 138 -8.86 -13.07 -31.02
CA GLY A 138 -9.37 -13.97 -29.99
C GLY A 138 -9.89 -13.33 -28.70
N THR A 139 -9.85 -11.99 -28.56
CA THR A 139 -10.57 -11.28 -27.48
C THR A 139 -11.77 -10.47 -27.99
N MET A 140 -12.02 -10.46 -29.32
CA MET A 140 -13.19 -9.82 -29.94
C MET A 140 -14.19 -10.83 -30.55
N SER A 141 -13.86 -12.12 -30.57
CA SER A 141 -14.83 -13.19 -30.78
C SER A 141 -15.55 -13.47 -29.46
N GLY A 142 -16.87 -13.28 -29.40
CA GLY A 142 -17.72 -13.49 -28.22
C GLY A 142 -17.82 -14.94 -27.70
N GLU A 143 -16.70 -15.67 -27.67
CA GLU A 143 -16.53 -16.95 -27.02
C GLU A 143 -15.74 -16.78 -25.71
N PRO A 144 -16.08 -17.53 -24.65
CA PRO A 144 -15.39 -17.44 -23.36
C PRO A 144 -13.95 -17.96 -23.50
N ASN A 145 -13.01 -17.05 -23.74
CA ASN A 145 -11.59 -17.34 -23.77
C ASN A 145 -11.06 -17.45 -22.34
N LEU A 146 -10.30 -18.49 -22.03
CA LEU A 146 -9.66 -18.66 -20.71
C LEU A 146 -8.63 -17.54 -20.41
N ALA A 147 -8.09 -16.89 -21.45
CA ALA A 147 -7.30 -15.65 -21.33
C ALA A 147 -8.14 -14.40 -21.03
N GLY A 148 -9.46 -14.50 -21.25
CA GLY A 148 -10.49 -13.50 -20.96
C GLY A 148 -11.29 -13.78 -19.68
N LEU A 149 -10.82 -14.65 -18.78
CA LEU A 149 -11.26 -14.61 -17.38
C LEU A 149 -10.69 -13.33 -16.72
N GLN A 150 -11.20 -12.18 -17.18
CA GLN A 150 -11.08 -10.86 -16.58
C GLN A 150 -11.95 -10.84 -15.32
N LEU A 151 -11.57 -11.63 -14.32
CA LEU A 151 -12.35 -11.85 -13.11
C LEU A 151 -12.52 -10.58 -12.26
N GLY A 152 -11.74 -9.52 -12.48
CA GLY A 152 -11.72 -8.38 -11.55
C GLY A 152 -12.48 -7.13 -11.97
N TYR A 153 -12.33 -6.60 -13.20
CA TYR A 153 -12.95 -5.30 -13.54
C TYR A 153 -14.37 -5.43 -14.08
N ALA A 154 -14.58 -6.30 -15.07
CA ALA A 154 -15.91 -6.60 -15.60
C ALA A 154 -16.87 -7.05 -14.49
N ASN A 155 -16.40 -7.82 -13.50
CA ASN A 155 -17.21 -8.21 -12.34
C ASN A 155 -17.40 -7.08 -11.32
N ALA A 156 -16.42 -6.21 -11.04
CA ALA A 156 -16.61 -5.10 -10.11
C ALA A 156 -17.55 -4.01 -10.64
N ALA A 157 -17.43 -3.67 -11.93
CA ALA A 157 -18.33 -2.74 -12.60
C ALA A 157 -19.73 -3.32 -12.75
N THR A 158 -19.86 -4.60 -13.14
CA THR A 158 -21.19 -5.27 -13.20
C THR A 158 -21.79 -5.52 -11.81
N LEU A 159 -20.99 -5.68 -10.75
CA LEU A 159 -21.49 -5.69 -9.37
C LEU A 159 -21.99 -4.30 -8.96
N GLN A 160 -21.27 -3.21 -9.25
CA GLN A 160 -21.76 -1.84 -8.96
C GLN A 160 -23.03 -1.51 -9.73
N GLU A 161 -23.11 -1.87 -11.01
CA GLU A 161 -24.30 -1.65 -11.84
C GLU A 161 -25.49 -2.52 -11.41
N LYS A 162 -25.27 -3.79 -11.03
CA LYS A 162 -26.36 -4.69 -10.59
C LYS A 162 -26.80 -4.51 -9.15
N THR A 163 -25.93 -4.03 -8.25
CA THR A 163 -26.25 -3.88 -6.82
C THR A 163 -26.61 -2.44 -6.43
N GLY A 164 -26.31 -1.43 -7.26
CA GLY A 164 -26.59 -0.03 -6.96
C GLY A 164 -25.83 0.50 -5.73
N ILE A 165 -24.80 -0.23 -5.29
CA ILE A 165 -24.05 0.08 -4.07
C ILE A 165 -23.03 1.19 -4.40
N PRO A 166 -23.11 2.36 -3.75
CA PRO A 166 -22.15 3.44 -3.98
C PRO A 166 -20.73 2.98 -3.60
N ALA A 167 -19.73 3.42 -4.37
CA ALA A 167 -18.31 3.09 -4.16
C ALA A 167 -17.82 3.32 -2.72
N VAL A 168 -18.50 4.21 -1.99
CA VAL A 168 -18.30 4.49 -0.57
C VAL A 168 -18.46 3.24 0.31
N VAL A 169 -19.40 2.34 0.01
CA VAL A 169 -19.63 1.14 0.84
C VAL A 169 -18.46 0.18 0.73
N PHE A 170 -17.92 -0.05 -0.48
CA PHE A 170 -16.71 -0.84 -0.66
C PHE A 170 -15.50 -0.21 0.05
N GLY A 171 -15.39 1.12 -0.02
CA GLY A 171 -14.39 1.88 0.74
C GLY A 171 -14.49 1.70 2.24
N LEU A 172 -15.71 1.78 2.79
CA LEU A 172 -16.00 1.62 4.21
C LEU A 172 -15.77 0.19 4.69
N VAL A 173 -16.14 -0.82 3.90
CA VAL A 173 -15.86 -2.24 4.20
C VAL A 173 -14.35 -2.47 4.23
N GLN A 174 -13.61 -1.99 3.24
CA GLN A 174 -12.15 -2.09 3.21
C GLN A 174 -11.52 -1.37 4.41
N PHE A 175 -11.99 -0.17 4.74
CA PHE A 175 -11.53 0.56 5.92
C PHE A 175 -11.81 -0.21 7.22
N ALA A 176 -13.01 -0.79 7.37
CA ALA A 176 -13.37 -1.58 8.55
C ALA A 176 -12.48 -2.82 8.70
N VAL A 177 -12.17 -3.52 7.61
CA VAL A 177 -11.25 -4.67 7.60
C VAL A 177 -9.84 -4.23 8.01
N LEU A 178 -9.30 -3.17 7.40
CA LEU A 178 -7.97 -2.65 7.75
C LEU A 178 -7.90 -2.20 9.22
N LEU A 179 -8.97 -1.59 9.72
CA LEU A 179 -9.07 -1.13 11.10
C LEU A 179 -9.22 -2.29 12.09
N ALA A 180 -9.90 -3.37 11.72
CA ALA A 180 -9.95 -4.61 12.49
C ALA A 180 -8.56 -5.24 12.61
N ILE A 181 -7.82 -5.34 11.50
CA ILE A 181 -6.43 -5.83 11.48
C ILE A 181 -5.53 -4.95 12.36
N TYR A 182 -5.64 -3.62 12.21
CA TYR A 182 -4.88 -2.66 13.02
C TYR A 182 -5.17 -2.82 14.53
N ARG A 183 -6.44 -2.96 14.91
CA ARG A 183 -6.83 -3.19 16.31
C ARG A 183 -6.35 -4.55 16.82
N ALA A 184 -6.39 -5.60 16.00
CA ALA A 184 -5.90 -6.92 16.37
C ALA A 184 -4.38 -6.90 16.66
N ILE A 185 -3.61 -6.19 15.83
CA ILE A 185 -2.18 -6.00 16.03
C ILE A 185 -1.91 -5.24 17.33
N ARG A 186 -2.61 -4.11 17.56
CA ARG A 186 -2.45 -3.32 18.80
C ARG A 186 -2.80 -4.12 20.06
N ARG A 187 -3.87 -4.92 20.02
CA ARG A 187 -4.27 -5.78 21.15
C ARG A 187 -3.19 -6.81 21.49
N LYS A 188 -2.53 -7.38 20.47
CA LYS A 188 -1.42 -8.32 20.68
C LYS A 188 -0.18 -7.65 21.24
N GLU A 189 0.16 -6.44 20.80
CA GLU A 189 1.25 -5.65 21.38
C GLU A 189 0.96 -5.30 22.84
N THR A 190 -0.22 -4.75 23.17
CA THR A 190 -0.55 -4.40 24.56
C THR A 190 -0.61 -5.62 25.46
N ALA A 191 -1.18 -6.75 25.00
CA ALA A 191 -1.17 -8.00 25.76
C ALA A 191 0.25 -8.53 26.01
N ALA A 192 1.15 -8.40 25.03
CA ALA A 192 2.56 -8.77 25.18
C ALA A 192 3.31 -7.83 26.12
N GLU A 193 3.02 -6.52 26.09
CA GLU A 193 3.57 -5.54 27.04
C GLU A 193 3.09 -5.80 28.47
N HIS A 194 1.82 -6.11 28.68
CA HIS A 194 1.27 -6.48 29.99
C HIS A 194 1.84 -7.81 30.51
N ALA A 195 2.10 -8.78 29.64
CA ALA A 195 2.76 -10.04 30.02
C ALA A 195 4.25 -9.87 30.38
N LYS A 196 4.89 -8.80 29.87
CA LYS A 196 6.30 -8.46 30.15
C LYS A 196 6.46 -7.48 31.31
N ALA A 197 5.37 -6.88 31.80
CA ALA A 197 5.39 -6.04 32.99
C ALA A 197 5.79 -6.90 34.20
N PRO A 198 6.87 -6.56 34.94
CA PRO A 198 7.26 -7.33 36.10
C PRO A 198 6.15 -7.26 37.15
N ALA A 199 5.86 -8.39 37.80
CA ALA A 199 4.94 -8.53 38.93
C ALA A 199 5.46 -7.80 40.19
N GLY A 200 5.76 -6.51 40.10
CA GLY A 200 6.58 -5.78 41.06
C GLY A 200 6.26 -4.29 41.18
N GLN A 201 5.02 -3.86 40.95
CA GLN A 201 4.56 -2.51 41.31
C GLN A 201 3.21 -2.59 42.04
N GLY A 202 3.21 -3.29 43.17
CA GLY A 202 2.06 -3.34 44.11
C GLY A 202 2.42 -2.98 45.56
N ALA A 203 3.68 -2.65 45.87
CA ALA A 203 4.12 -2.45 47.26
C ALA A 203 4.79 -1.08 47.53
N GLY A 204 4.65 -0.10 46.63
CA GLY A 204 5.27 1.23 46.78
C GLY A 204 4.34 2.35 47.26
N ALA A 205 3.02 2.13 47.31
CA ALA A 205 2.05 3.19 47.56
C ALA A 205 1.54 3.28 49.01
N ALA A 206 1.97 2.40 49.92
CA ALA A 206 1.42 2.32 51.28
C ALA A 206 2.30 2.92 52.40
N SER A 207 3.56 3.32 52.14
CA SER A 207 4.47 3.81 53.20
C SER A 207 4.82 5.30 53.15
N ALA A 208 4.44 6.03 52.09
CA ALA A 208 4.75 7.47 51.99
C ALA A 208 3.70 8.39 52.66
N GLY A 209 2.53 7.87 53.03
CA GLY A 209 1.43 8.67 53.61
C GLY A 209 1.40 8.76 55.14
N ALA A 210 2.29 8.06 55.86
CA ALA A 210 2.21 7.94 57.33
C ALA A 210 3.32 8.66 58.12
N VAL A 211 4.28 9.32 57.45
CA VAL A 211 5.43 9.99 58.12
C VAL A 211 5.31 11.52 58.14
N ALA A 212 4.38 12.11 57.36
CA ALA A 212 4.24 13.58 57.26
C ALA A 212 3.29 14.23 58.30
N SER A 213 2.84 13.49 59.33
CA SER A 213 1.92 14.00 60.37
C SER A 213 2.47 13.85 61.79
N ARG A 214 3.81 13.84 61.96
CA ARG A 214 4.43 13.62 63.27
C ARG A 214 5.58 14.57 63.61
N ASN A 215 5.57 15.78 63.05
CA ASN A 215 6.38 16.91 63.51
C ASN A 215 5.71 18.20 63.03
N ASP A 216 4.68 18.63 63.75
CA ASP A 216 4.34 20.02 64.10
C ASP A 216 3.24 19.99 65.17
#